data_AF-A0A1J3CIM7-F1
#
_entry.id   AF-A0A1J3CIM7-F1
#
_cell.length_a   1.000
_cell.length_b   1.000
_cell.length_c   1.000
_cell.angle_alpha   90.00
_cell.angle_beta   90.00
_cell.angle_gamma   90.00
#
_symmetry.space_group_name_H-M   'P 1'
#
loop_
_entity.id
_entity.type
_entity.pdbx_description
1 polymer ?
#
loop_
_entity_poly.entity_id
_entity_poly.type
_entity_poly.pdbx_seq_one_letter_code
_entity_poly.pdbx_strand_id
1 'polypeptide(L)'
;YGMLNVWDLRAGKSVFHWRLHGAWINSIDFNPQNPSVMATSSTDRTACLWDLRSMGTTKPKTLRTVKHDRPVHSAYFSPSGLSLATTSL
;
A
#
# COMPACT_ATOMS: atom_id res chain seq x y z
N TYR A 1 -10.33 -10.59 0.23
CA TYR A 1 -9.03 -10.15 0.79
C TYR A 1 -8.24 -9.42 -0.29
N GLY A 2 -7.28 -8.58 0.11
CA GLY A 2 -6.56 -7.69 -0.79
C GLY A 2 -5.12 -8.12 -0.97
N MET A 3 -4.74 -8.41 -2.22
CA MET A 3 -3.43 -8.92 -2.60
C MET A 3 -2.61 -7.83 -3.30
N LEU A 4 -1.35 -7.70 -2.92
CA LEU A 4 -0.35 -6.97 -3.70
C LEU A 4 0.44 -7.98 -4.53
N ASN A 5 0.45 -7.80 -5.84
CA ASN A 5 1.27 -8.59 -6.76
C ASN A 5 2.41 -7.72 -7.28
N VAL A 6 3.63 -8.26 -7.22
CA VAL A 6 4.86 -7.59 -7.66
C VAL A 6 5.41 -8.35 -8.86
N TRP A 7 5.72 -7.61 -9.92
CA TRP A 7 6.21 -8.15 -11.19
C TRP A 7 7.60 -7.61 -11.48
N ASP A 8 8.50 -8.49 -11.89
CA ASP A 8 9.78 -8.09 -12.46
C ASP A 8 9.58 -7.96 -13.98
N LEU A 9 9.56 -6.71 -14.43
CA LEU A 9 9.38 -6.37 -15.83
C LEU A 9 10.55 -6.81 -16.72
N ARG A 10 11.75 -7.00 -16.15
CA ARG A 10 12.92 -7.51 -16.89
C ARG A 10 12.82 -9.01 -17.12
N ALA A 11 12.33 -9.74 -16.11
CA ALA A 11 12.19 -11.20 -16.17
C ALA A 11 10.85 -11.66 -16.75
N GLY A 12 9.89 -10.75 -16.97
CA GLY A 12 8.57 -11.06 -17.53
C GLY A 12 7.70 -11.96 -16.64
N LYS A 13 7.96 -12.02 -15.32
CA LYS A 13 7.26 -12.91 -14.40
C LYS A 13 6.88 -12.23 -13.08
N SER A 14 5.81 -12.72 -12.46
CA SER A 14 5.43 -12.36 -11.10
C SER A 14 6.49 -12.87 -10.13
N VAL A 15 6.96 -12.01 -9.23
CA VAL A 15 8.01 -12.38 -8.29
C VAL A 15 7.44 -12.67 -6.91
N PHE A 16 6.48 -11.86 -6.46
CA PHE A 16 5.89 -12.00 -5.13
C PHE A 16 4.41 -11.62 -5.11
N HIS A 17 3.65 -12.27 -4.22
CA HIS A 17 2.28 -11.87 -3.91
C HIS A 17 2.04 -11.90 -2.40
N TRP A 18 1.45 -10.83 -1.87
CA TRP A 18 1.25 -10.68 -0.43
C TRP A 18 -0.19 -10.30 -0.11
N ARG A 19 -0.81 -10.99 0.85
CA ARG A 19 -2.09 -10.55 1.43
C ARG A 19 -1.83 -9.38 2.38
N LEU A 20 -2.12 -8.18 1.93
CA LEU A 20 -1.94 -6.95 2.72
C LEU A 20 -3.18 -6.59 3.55
N HIS A 21 -4.36 -6.76 2.96
CA HIS A 21 -5.63 -6.30 3.53
C HIS A 21 -6.67 -7.42 3.71
N GLY A 22 -7.61 -7.17 4.62
CA GLY A 22 -8.75 -8.06 4.90
C GLY A 22 -9.77 -8.10 3.77
N ALA A 23 -9.91 -6.99 3.05
CA ALA A 23 -10.80 -6.82 1.89
C ALA A 23 -10.01 -6.25 0.68
N TRP A 24 -10.70 -5.87 -0.38
CA TRP A 24 -10.07 -5.35 -1.61
C TRP A 24 -9.21 -4.12 -1.34
N ILE A 25 -8.08 -4.04 -2.04
CA ILE A 25 -7.25 -2.83 -2.08
C ILE A 25 -7.87 -1.92 -3.14
N ASN A 26 -8.19 -0.69 -2.75
CA ASN A 26 -8.85 0.27 -3.62
C ASN A 26 -7.83 1.18 -4.32
N SER A 27 -6.74 1.53 -3.65
CA SER A 27 -5.65 2.30 -4.23
C SER A 27 -4.29 1.90 -3.65
N ILE A 28 -3.24 2.23 -4.40
CA ILE A 28 -1.84 2.14 -4.00
C ILE A 28 -1.14 3.43 -4.42
N ASP A 29 -0.23 3.93 -3.60
CA ASP A 29 0.60 5.09 -3.94
C ASP A 29 2.00 4.98 -3.31
N PHE A 30 3.01 5.45 -4.01
CA PHE A 30 4.40 5.41 -3.55
C PHE A 30 4.80 6.79 -3.02
N ASN A 31 5.58 6.81 -1.93
CA ASN A 31 6.07 8.08 -1.43
C ASN A 31 7.08 8.68 -2.43
N PRO A 32 6.85 9.89 -2.95
CA PRO A 32 7.70 10.48 -3.98
C PRO A 32 9.12 10.82 -3.48
N GLN A 33 9.30 11.04 -2.17
CA GLN A 33 10.61 11.34 -1.58
C GLN A 33 11.29 10.10 -0.99
N ASN A 34 10.54 9.01 -0.77
CA ASN A 34 11.08 7.79 -0.18
C ASN A 34 10.54 6.54 -0.89
N PRO A 35 11.30 5.97 -1.86
CA PRO A 35 10.85 4.80 -2.62
C PRO A 35 10.69 3.54 -1.75
N SER A 36 11.19 3.54 -0.52
CA SER A 36 10.99 2.44 0.42
C SER A 36 9.65 2.50 1.16
N VAL A 37 8.81 3.50 0.89
CA VAL A 37 7.52 3.68 1.56
C VAL A 37 6.39 3.73 0.56
N MET A 38 5.32 3.01 0.87
CA MET A 38 4.13 2.91 0.05
C MET A 38 2.88 2.95 0.92
N ALA A 39 1.80 3.52 0.40
CA ALA A 39 0.49 3.55 1.01
C ALA A 39 -0.49 2.67 0.23
N THR A 40 -1.41 2.05 0.94
CA THR A 40 -2.57 1.37 0.36
C THR A 40 -3.83 1.81 1.07
N SER A 41 -4.96 1.80 0.36
CA SER A 41 -6.29 1.97 0.92
C SER A 41 -7.16 0.74 0.66
N SER A 42 -8.12 0.46 1.53
CA SER A 42 -8.94 -0.75 1.40
C SER A 42 -10.39 -0.58 1.88
N THR A 43 -11.24 -1.40 1.29
CA THR A 43 -12.64 -1.61 1.71
C THR A 43 -12.75 -2.20 3.12
N ASP A 44 -11.65 -2.71 3.70
CA ASP A 44 -11.61 -3.12 5.11
C ASP A 44 -11.59 -1.95 6.09
N ARG A 45 -11.81 -0.73 5.58
CA ARG A 45 -11.83 0.55 6.31
C ARG A 45 -10.47 0.94 6.87
N THR A 46 -9.40 0.46 6.24
CA THR A 46 -8.04 0.85 6.64
C THR A 46 -7.25 1.42 5.48
N ALA A 47 -6.40 2.39 5.80
CA ALA A 47 -5.26 2.78 4.99
C ALA A 47 -3.98 2.37 5.72
N CYS A 48 -3.05 1.74 5.01
CA CYS A 48 -1.81 1.23 5.59
C CYS A 48 -0.60 1.85 4.90
N LEU A 49 0.39 2.22 5.70
CA LEU A 49 1.74 2.57 5.26
C LEU A 49 2.63 1.34 5.39
N TRP A 50 3.43 1.07 4.38
CA TRP A 50 4.26 -0.11 4.26
C TRP A 50 5.71 0.27 4.06
N ASP A 51 6.59 -0.49 4.70
CA ASP A 51 8.01 -0.50 4.48
C ASP A 51 8.36 -1.56 3.43
N LEU A 52 8.96 -1.10 2.33
CA LEU A 52 9.36 -1.90 1.20
C LEU A 52 10.84 -2.29 1.23
N ARG A 53 11.61 -1.97 2.29
CA ARG A 53 13.03 -2.37 2.38
C ARG A 53 13.24 -3.87 2.34
N SER A 54 12.26 -4.65 2.79
CA SER A 54 12.27 -6.12 2.73
C SER A 54 11.47 -6.69 1.55
N MET A 55 11.02 -5.82 0.63
CA MET A 55 10.35 -6.23 -0.59
C MET A 55 11.33 -7.00 -1.46
N GLY A 56 11.04 -8.27 -1.71
CA GLY A 56 11.99 -9.18 -2.38
C GLY A 56 12.33 -10.44 -1.59
N THR A 57 12.11 -10.42 -0.28
CA THR A 57 12.40 -11.57 0.60
C THR A 57 11.17 -11.94 1.43
N THR A 58 10.48 -10.95 1.98
CA THR A 58 9.33 -11.15 2.87
C THR A 58 8.20 -10.15 2.60
N LYS A 59 7.07 -10.36 3.28
CA LYS A 59 5.93 -9.45 3.27
C LYS A 59 6.38 -8.04 3.67
N PRO A 60 5.93 -6.98 2.99
CA PRO A 60 6.13 -5.61 3.43
C PRO A 60 5.69 -5.44 4.90
N LYS A 61 6.51 -4.74 5.69
CA LYS A 61 6.19 -4.49 7.09
C LYS A 61 5.24 -3.31 7.18
N THR A 62 4.17 -3.42 7.96
CA THR A 62 3.28 -2.29 8.23
C THR A 62 3.99 -1.27 9.13
N LEU A 63 4.13 -0.04 8.65
CA LEU A 63 4.65 1.10 9.41
C LEU A 63 3.55 1.75 10.24
N ARG A 64 2.37 1.93 9.65
CA ARG A 64 1.21 2.55 10.30
C ARG A 64 -0.07 2.06 9.65
N THR A 65 -1.12 1.91 10.47
CA THR A 65 -2.48 1.64 10.01
C THR A 65 -3.38 2.76 10.50
N VAL A 66 -4.12 3.36 9.58
CA VAL A 66 -5.15 4.37 9.84
C VAL A 66 -6.49 3.68 9.64
N LYS A 67 -7.34 3.71 10.67
CA LYS A 67 -8.70 3.16 10.61
C LYS A 67 -9.70 4.27 10.31
N HIS A 68 -10.67 3.96 9.47
CA HIS A 68 -11.81 4.82 9.15
C HIS A 68 -13.12 4.11 9.55
N ASP A 69 -14.19 4.87 9.71
CA ASP A 69 -15.53 4.32 9.98
C ASP A 69 -16.20 3.73 8.73
N ARG A 70 -15.67 4.09 7.55
CA ARG A 70 -16.18 3.71 6.23
C ARG A 70 -15.06 3.19 5.32
N PRO A 71 -15.39 2.46 4.24
CA PRO A 71 -14.40 2.03 3.25
C PRO A 71 -13.52 3.18 2.78
N VAL A 72 -12.20 2.96 2.73
CA VAL A 72 -11.25 3.97 2.23
C VAL A 72 -11.09 3.77 0.74
N HIS A 73 -11.44 4.77 -0.06
CA HIS A 73 -11.38 4.68 -1.51
C HIS A 73 -10.01 5.00 -2.07
N SER A 74 -9.31 5.94 -1.44
CA SER A 74 -7.99 6.32 -1.90
C SER A 74 -7.09 6.78 -0.78
N ALA A 75 -5.78 6.62 -1.00
CA ALA A 75 -4.71 7.17 -0.20
C ALA A 75 -3.62 7.71 -1.14
N TYR A 76 -3.21 8.97 -0.95
CA TYR A 76 -2.25 9.66 -1.81
C TYR A 76 -1.22 10.42 -0.99
N PHE A 77 0.06 10.30 -1.35
CA PHE A 77 1.11 11.11 -0.77
C PHE A 77 1.06 12.54 -1.30
N SER A 78 1.42 13.49 -0.44
CA SER A 78 1.77 14.83 -0.90
C SER A 78 3.02 14.76 -1.80
N PRO A 79 3.21 15.70 -2.74
CA PRO A 79 4.45 15.78 -3.53
C PRO A 79 5.72 15.88 -2.67
N SER A 80 5.60 16.48 -1.49
CA SER A 80 6.67 16.54 -0.48
C SER A 80 6.93 15.23 0.25
N GLY A 81 6.08 14.20 0.10
CA GLY A 81 6.21 12.91 0.77
C GLY A 81 5.98 12.92 2.28
N LEU A 82 5.65 14.08 2.86
CA LEU A 82 5.49 14.25 4.32
C LEU A 82 4.08 13.96 4.82
N SER A 83 3.08 14.04 3.93
CA SER A 83 1.68 13.88 4.29
C SER A 83 1.02 12.82 3.42
N LEU A 84 0.00 12.15 3.99
CA LEU A 84 -0.86 11.19 3.30
C LEU A 84 -2.31 11.66 3.41
N ALA A 85 -2.95 11.97 2.28
CA ALA A 85 -4.37 12.26 2.21
C ALA A 85 -5.14 10.96 1.99
N THR A 86 -6.27 10.79 2.68
CA THR A 86 -7.15 9.62 2.53
C THR A 86 -8.58 10.07 2.29
N THR A 87 -9.33 9.32 1.50
CA THR A 87 -10.77 9.57 1.29
C THR A 87 -11.57 8.34 1.66
N SER A 88 -12.68 8.54 2.39
CA SER A 88 -13.63 7.49 2.75
C SER A 88 -15.05 7.96 2.43
N LEU A 89 -15.96 6.99 2.23
CA LEU A 89 -17.40 7.26 2.13
C LEU A 89 -17.97 7.87 3.42
#